data_AF-A0A1H8F3Q4-F1
#
_entry.id   AF-A0A1H8F3Q4-F1
#
_cell.length_a   1.000
_cell.length_b   1.000
_cell.length_c   1.000
_cell.angle_alpha   90.00
_cell.angle_beta   90.00
_cell.angle_gamma   90.00
#
_symmetry.space_group_name_H-M   'P 1'
#
loop_
_entity.id
_entity.type
_entity.pdbx_description
1 polymer ?
#
loop_
_entity_poly.entity_id
_entity_poly.type
_entity_poly.pdbx_seq_one_letter_code
_entity_poly.pdbx_strand_id
1 'polypeptide(L)'
;MVSATPPNKSPVSSRLRRGGRRYVTWLTLSLMSFVGLMVLIVYEARWVYPEIQAYFSQTGSLTGQQLATRARGYVQRAQEKLLMASSPVELGEARLSLDLAYGLFDVHIYRQYYACTASSLALIDELAELIDAQQIDPFDAAHALFIPVECLTRIEMDQLDRRGMAINDFSSSTRRHNQVLIYSSLLIFVLGLLFWAMHERQLRRTHRYR
;
A
#
# COMPACT_ATOMS: atom_id res chain seq x y z
N MET A 1 -0.66 -94.97 -25.45
CA MET A 1 -1.04 -94.44 -24.12
C MET A 1 -0.53 -93.01 -24.00
N VAL A 2 -1.39 -92.15 -23.48
CA VAL A 2 -1.26 -90.72 -23.25
C VAL A 2 -0.17 -90.40 -22.23
N SER A 3 0.32 -89.14 -22.26
CA SER A 3 0.74 -88.30 -21.10
C SER A 3 2.23 -87.93 -21.11
N ALA A 4 2.69 -86.70 -20.90
CA ALA A 4 2.13 -85.35 -20.89
C ALA A 4 3.34 -84.41 -20.85
N THR A 5 3.46 -83.46 -21.78
CA THR A 5 4.43 -82.36 -21.73
C THR A 5 3.78 -81.14 -21.05
N PRO A 6 4.54 -80.35 -20.28
CA PRO A 6 3.98 -79.35 -19.36
C PRO A 6 3.45 -78.12 -20.09
N PRO A 7 2.41 -77.43 -19.57
CA PRO A 7 1.98 -76.16 -20.14
C PRO A 7 3.00 -75.06 -19.81
N ASN A 8 3.61 -74.56 -20.88
CA ASN A 8 4.43 -73.36 -20.94
C ASN A 8 3.66 -72.15 -20.38
N LYS A 9 4.04 -71.66 -19.19
CA LYS A 9 3.49 -70.43 -18.60
C LYS A 9 4.06 -69.22 -19.36
N SER A 10 3.31 -68.75 -20.36
CA SER A 10 3.57 -67.52 -21.09
C SER A 10 3.66 -66.28 -20.17
N PRO A 11 4.71 -65.45 -20.24
CA PRO A 11 4.89 -64.27 -19.39
C PRO A 11 4.23 -63.04 -20.03
N VAL A 12 2.90 -63.05 -20.19
CA VAL A 12 2.19 -61.98 -20.91
C VAL A 12 1.44 -61.01 -19.95
N SER A 13 1.17 -61.42 -18.71
CA SER A 13 0.36 -60.63 -17.75
C SER A 13 1.10 -59.46 -17.07
N SER A 14 2.43 -59.53 -16.95
CA SER A 14 3.20 -58.54 -16.15
C SER A 14 3.56 -57.25 -16.90
N ARG A 15 3.56 -57.27 -18.24
CA ARG A 15 3.96 -56.10 -19.07
C ARG A 15 2.86 -55.05 -19.20
N LEU A 16 1.59 -55.46 -19.34
CA LEU A 16 0.44 -54.56 -19.44
C LEU A 16 0.13 -53.83 -18.11
N ARG A 17 0.25 -54.52 -16.96
CA ARG A 17 0.10 -53.88 -15.64
C ARG A 17 1.19 -52.86 -15.33
N ARG A 18 2.43 -53.05 -15.82
CA ARG A 18 3.52 -52.07 -15.67
C ARG A 18 3.31 -50.81 -16.50
N GLY A 19 2.76 -50.93 -17.72
CA GLY A 19 2.45 -49.79 -18.58
C GLY A 19 1.39 -48.87 -17.96
N GLY A 20 0.26 -49.44 -17.51
CA GLY A 20 -0.80 -48.68 -16.85
C GLY A 20 -0.36 -48.03 -15.53
N ARG A 21 0.42 -48.75 -14.71
CA ARG A 21 0.91 -48.23 -13.42
C ARG A 21 1.95 -47.12 -13.60
N ARG A 22 2.83 -47.20 -14.61
CA ARG A 22 3.77 -46.13 -14.98
C ARG A 22 3.06 -44.89 -15.53
N TYR A 23 2.00 -45.08 -16.31
CA TYR A 23 1.20 -43.98 -16.85
C TYR A 23 0.38 -43.25 -15.77
N VAL A 24 -0.23 -44.01 -14.84
CA VAL A 24 -0.93 -43.43 -13.68
C VAL A 24 0.04 -42.62 -12.82
N THR A 25 1.26 -43.12 -12.58
CA THR A 25 2.28 -42.36 -11.86
C THR A 25 2.71 -41.09 -12.61
N TRP A 26 2.77 -41.11 -13.94
CA TRP A 26 3.12 -39.93 -14.76
C TRP A 26 2.02 -38.87 -14.71
N LEU A 27 0.76 -39.30 -14.78
CA LEU A 27 -0.39 -38.41 -14.65
C LEU A 27 -0.49 -37.78 -13.27
N THR A 28 -0.28 -38.55 -12.20
CA THR A 28 -0.24 -38.00 -10.83
C THR A 28 0.94 -37.06 -10.62
N LEU A 29 2.07 -37.28 -11.30
CA LEU A 29 3.23 -36.38 -11.23
C LEU A 29 2.92 -35.03 -11.88
N SER A 30 2.27 -35.04 -13.04
CA SER A 30 1.84 -33.82 -13.74
C SER A 30 0.80 -33.02 -12.92
N LEU A 31 -0.13 -33.72 -12.26
CA LEU A 31 -1.13 -33.11 -11.39
C LEU A 31 -0.48 -32.46 -10.16
N MET A 32 0.43 -33.17 -9.48
CA MET A 32 1.16 -32.64 -8.33
C MET A 32 2.04 -31.44 -8.69
N SER A 33 2.67 -31.47 -9.86
CA SER A 33 3.45 -30.34 -10.38
C SER A 33 2.58 -29.11 -10.64
N PHE A 34 1.39 -29.30 -11.25
CA PHE A 34 0.44 -28.20 -11.47
C PHE A 34 -0.09 -27.62 -10.16
N VAL A 35 -0.44 -28.47 -9.19
CA VAL A 35 -0.90 -28.02 -7.86
C VAL A 35 0.21 -27.26 -7.13
N GLY A 36 1.44 -27.77 -7.16
CA GLY A 36 2.58 -27.09 -6.54
C GLY A 36 2.87 -25.73 -7.17
N LEU A 37 2.79 -25.63 -8.49
CA LEU A 37 2.98 -24.37 -9.22
C LEU A 37 1.85 -23.38 -8.89
N MET A 38 0.61 -23.85 -8.75
CA MET A 38 -0.53 -23.02 -8.34
C MET A 38 -0.35 -22.47 -6.92
N VAL A 39 0.06 -23.32 -5.97
CA VAL A 39 0.38 -22.91 -4.59
C VAL A 39 1.51 -21.88 -4.56
N LEU A 40 2.55 -22.07 -5.37
CA LEU A 40 3.68 -21.14 -5.45
C LEU A 40 3.25 -19.78 -6.02
N ILE A 41 2.44 -19.76 -7.08
CA ILE A 41 1.86 -18.51 -7.63
C ILE A 41 1.03 -17.79 -6.57
N VAL A 42 0.16 -18.51 -5.85
CA VAL A 42 -0.67 -17.91 -4.79
C VAL A 42 0.19 -17.38 -3.64
N TYR A 43 1.27 -18.09 -3.29
CA TYR A 43 2.19 -17.68 -2.24
C TYR A 43 2.94 -16.39 -2.62
N GLU A 44 3.55 -16.33 -3.79
CA GLU A 44 4.22 -15.12 -4.31
C GLU A 44 3.25 -13.94 -4.43
N ALA A 45 2.06 -14.17 -4.97
CA ALA A 45 1.04 -13.12 -5.11
C ALA A 45 0.50 -12.61 -3.76
N ARG A 46 0.60 -13.41 -2.69
CA ARG A 46 0.25 -13.01 -1.32
C ARG A 46 1.35 -12.18 -0.67
N TRP A 47 2.61 -12.38 -1.07
CA TRP A 47 3.79 -11.77 -0.45
C TRP A 47 4.25 -10.45 -1.07
N VAL A 48 3.62 -9.94 -2.14
CA VAL A 48 3.79 -8.55 -2.63
C VAL A 48 3.00 -7.55 -1.78
N TYR A 49 3.11 -7.64 -0.46
CA TYR A 49 2.48 -6.73 0.51
C TYR A 49 3.48 -5.90 1.37
N PRO A 50 4.71 -6.36 1.71
CA PRO A 50 5.63 -5.58 2.54
C PRO A 50 6.42 -4.51 1.75
N GLU A 51 6.66 -4.70 0.45
CA GLU A 51 7.36 -3.70 -0.39
C GLU A 51 6.53 -2.43 -0.60
N ILE A 52 5.20 -2.54 -0.52
CA ILE A 52 4.27 -1.42 -0.63
C ILE A 52 4.41 -0.50 0.59
N GLN A 53 4.50 -1.05 1.80
CA GLN A 53 4.73 -0.26 3.02
C GLN A 53 6.10 0.43 3.02
N ALA A 54 7.12 -0.22 2.43
CA ALA A 54 8.45 0.37 2.26
C ALA A 54 8.46 1.49 1.21
N TYR A 55 7.73 1.35 0.10
CA TYR A 55 7.61 2.40 -0.92
C TYR A 55 6.88 3.65 -0.38
N PHE A 56 5.89 3.47 0.51
CA PHE A 56 5.17 4.58 1.15
C PHE A 56 5.91 5.19 2.35
N SER A 57 6.97 4.57 2.87
CA SER A 57 7.89 5.22 3.81
C SER A 57 8.94 6.10 3.11
N GLN A 58 9.19 5.88 1.81
CA GLN A 58 10.24 6.57 1.04
C GLN A 58 9.73 7.54 -0.03
N THR A 59 8.57 7.33 -0.66
CA THR A 59 8.11 8.18 -1.79
C THR A 59 7.21 9.36 -1.40
N GLY A 60 6.72 9.40 -0.15
CA GLY A 60 6.11 10.60 0.42
C GLY A 60 7.09 11.25 1.38
N SER A 61 7.85 12.25 0.94
CA SER A 61 8.76 13.03 1.79
C SER A 61 8.10 13.37 3.13
N LEU A 62 8.50 12.66 4.19
CA LEU A 62 8.02 12.77 5.56
C LEU A 62 8.16 14.19 6.14
N THR A 63 8.81 15.10 5.44
CA THR A 63 8.95 16.52 5.81
C THR A 63 7.67 17.30 5.54
N GLY A 64 7.07 17.22 4.35
CA GLY A 64 5.96 18.11 3.95
C GLY A 64 4.70 18.06 4.82
N GLN A 65 4.38 16.92 5.43
CA GLN A 65 3.21 16.78 6.31
C GLN A 65 3.55 17.02 7.79
N GLN A 66 4.80 16.79 8.20
CA GLN A 66 5.24 17.17 9.53
C GLN A 66 5.40 18.69 9.65
N LEU A 67 5.80 19.38 8.58
CA LEU A 67 6.05 20.82 8.61
C LEU A 67 4.76 21.62 8.83
N ALA A 68 3.70 21.40 8.05
CA ALA A 68 2.43 22.11 8.22
C ALA A 68 1.77 21.85 9.58
N THR A 69 1.70 20.59 10.03
CA THR A 69 1.14 20.24 11.34
C THR A 69 1.97 20.83 12.48
N ARG A 70 3.30 20.78 12.41
CA ARG A 70 4.18 21.38 13.43
C ARG A 70 4.08 22.91 13.43
N ALA A 71 4.10 23.54 12.26
CA ALA A 71 3.92 24.98 12.11
C ALA A 71 2.60 25.41 12.75
N ARG A 72 1.50 24.70 12.47
CA ARG A 72 0.19 24.97 13.08
C ARG A 72 0.25 24.87 14.60
N GLY A 73 0.92 23.84 15.12
CA GLY A 73 1.14 23.69 16.56
C GLY A 73 1.92 24.84 17.19
N TYR A 74 2.91 25.41 16.49
CA TYR A 74 3.64 26.58 16.96
C TYR A 74 2.81 27.87 16.90
N VAL A 75 2.00 28.07 15.85
CA VAL A 75 1.07 29.22 15.77
C VAL A 75 0.04 29.14 16.91
N GLN A 76 -0.54 27.96 17.16
CA GLN A 76 -1.50 27.77 18.25
C GLN A 76 -0.85 27.97 19.62
N ARG A 77 0.41 27.56 19.79
CA ARG A 77 1.17 27.85 21.01
C ARG A 77 1.45 29.34 21.17
N ALA A 78 1.73 30.07 20.08
CA ALA A 78 1.86 31.52 20.12
C ALA A 78 0.54 32.19 20.54
N GLN A 79 -0.60 31.73 20.02
CA GLN A 79 -1.93 32.20 20.44
C GLN A 79 -2.16 32.01 21.94
N GLU A 80 -1.91 30.80 22.45
CA GLU A 80 -2.05 30.48 23.87
C GLU A 80 -1.17 31.42 24.74
N LYS A 81 0.09 31.61 24.33
CA LYS A 81 1.03 32.47 25.05
C LYS A 81 0.64 33.95 25.00
N LEU A 82 0.14 34.45 23.88
CA LEU A 82 -0.36 35.83 23.77
C LEU A 82 -1.57 36.04 24.69
N LEU A 83 -2.49 35.09 24.76
CA LEU A 83 -3.68 35.18 25.62
C LEU A 83 -3.34 35.12 27.13
N MET A 84 -2.23 34.48 27.50
CA MET A 84 -1.78 34.38 28.88
C MET A 84 -0.74 35.45 29.26
N ALA A 85 -0.22 36.21 28.29
CA ALA A 85 0.86 37.16 28.53
C ALA A 85 0.40 38.33 29.40
N SER A 86 1.03 38.44 30.57
CA SER A 86 0.89 39.52 31.53
C SER A 86 2.17 40.35 31.69
N SER A 87 3.28 39.87 31.11
CA SER A 87 4.60 40.49 31.18
C SER A 87 5.34 40.48 29.84
N PRO A 88 6.32 41.38 29.64
CA PRO A 88 7.14 41.40 28.41
C PRO A 88 7.95 40.12 28.18
N VAL A 89 8.30 39.38 29.24
CA VAL A 89 9.02 38.11 29.14
C VAL A 89 8.13 37.04 28.51
N GLU A 90 6.85 36.99 28.88
CA GLU A 90 5.88 36.04 28.33
C GLU A 90 5.56 36.34 26.85
N LEU A 91 5.56 37.63 26.46
CA LEU A 91 5.46 38.03 25.06
C LEU A 91 6.65 37.52 24.22
N GLY A 92 7.86 37.51 24.80
CA GLY A 92 9.05 36.93 24.15
C GLY A 92 8.90 35.43 23.86
N GLU A 93 8.15 34.70 24.67
CA GLU A 93 7.88 33.29 24.39
C GLU A 93 6.88 33.06 23.26
N ALA A 94 5.91 33.96 23.10
CA ALA A 94 5.01 33.97 21.95
C ALA A 94 5.79 34.30 20.67
N ARG A 95 6.66 35.31 20.73
CA ARG A 95 7.58 35.71 19.65
C ARG A 95 8.42 34.54 19.15
N LEU A 96 9.05 33.79 20.06
CA LEU A 96 9.83 32.60 19.71
C LEU A 96 8.97 31.52 19.03
N SER A 97 7.72 31.35 19.49
CA SER A 97 6.79 30.39 18.89
C SER A 97 6.42 30.80 17.47
N LEU A 98 6.27 32.11 17.21
CA LEU A 98 6.05 32.64 15.87
C LEU A 98 7.26 32.45 14.94
N ASP A 99 8.50 32.61 15.41
CA ASP A 99 9.70 32.30 14.61
C ASP A 99 9.75 30.85 14.16
N LEU A 100 9.50 29.93 15.09
CA LEU A 100 9.47 28.49 14.80
C LEU A 100 8.33 28.15 13.83
N ALA A 101 7.17 28.80 13.97
CA ALA A 101 6.08 28.66 13.03
C ALA A 101 6.47 29.16 11.63
N TYR A 102 7.05 30.36 11.53
CA TYR A 102 7.47 30.97 10.28
C TYR A 102 8.47 30.09 9.54
N GLY A 103 9.52 29.62 10.21
CA GLY A 103 10.55 28.77 9.59
C GLY A 103 10.01 27.44 9.04
N LEU A 104 8.93 26.91 9.62
CA LEU A 104 8.29 25.68 9.15
C LEU A 104 7.19 25.93 8.12
N PHE A 105 6.64 27.14 8.08
CA PHE A 105 5.60 27.56 7.15
C PHE A 105 6.18 28.18 5.86
N ASP A 106 7.39 28.75 5.92
CA ASP A 106 8.07 29.32 4.76
C ASP A 106 8.72 28.24 3.89
N VAL A 107 7.88 27.42 3.27
CA VAL A 107 8.29 26.37 2.35
C VAL A 107 7.86 26.78 0.94
N HIS A 108 8.80 26.69 -0.02
CA HIS A 108 8.55 27.07 -1.42
C HIS A 108 7.29 26.41 -2.00
N ILE A 109 7.07 25.13 -1.69
CA ILE A 109 5.91 24.39 -2.17
C ILE A 109 4.59 24.95 -1.60
N TYR A 110 4.58 25.48 -0.38
CA TYR A 110 3.36 26.08 0.16
C TYR A 110 3.03 27.39 -0.56
N ARG A 111 4.04 28.24 -0.77
CA ARG A 111 3.88 29.50 -1.52
C ARG A 111 3.41 29.29 -2.96
N GLN A 112 3.85 28.22 -3.62
CA GLN A 112 3.49 27.94 -5.01
C GLN A 112 2.06 27.39 -5.16
N TYR A 113 1.64 26.50 -4.25
CA TYR A 113 0.39 25.75 -4.40
C TYR A 113 -0.78 26.31 -3.59
N TYR A 114 -0.53 27.13 -2.56
CA TYR A 114 -1.57 27.67 -1.68
C TYR A 114 -1.52 29.19 -1.64
N ALA A 115 -2.57 29.82 -2.19
CA ALA A 115 -2.68 31.28 -2.26
C ALA A 115 -2.69 31.97 -0.88
N CYS A 116 -3.12 31.26 0.18
CA CYS A 116 -3.18 31.81 1.53
C CYS A 116 -1.81 31.92 2.21
N THR A 117 -0.75 31.28 1.69
CA THR A 117 0.54 31.22 2.37
C THR A 117 1.22 32.58 2.43
N ALA A 118 1.20 33.36 1.34
CA ALA A 118 1.89 34.65 1.31
C ALA A 118 1.32 35.66 2.31
N SER A 119 -0.01 35.79 2.38
CA SER A 119 -0.66 36.68 3.34
C SER A 119 -0.52 36.19 4.79
N SER A 120 -0.56 34.88 5.00
CA SER A 120 -0.39 34.31 6.35
C SER A 120 1.04 34.48 6.87
N LEU A 121 2.06 34.38 6.01
CA LEU A 121 3.45 34.64 6.37
C LEU A 121 3.68 36.12 6.67
N ALA A 122 3.13 37.03 5.85
CA ALA A 122 3.21 38.46 6.10
C ALA A 122 2.58 38.85 7.44
N LEU A 123 1.45 38.25 7.81
CA LEU A 123 0.81 38.48 9.10
C LEU A 123 1.65 37.99 10.28
N ILE A 124 2.29 36.81 10.17
CA ILE A 124 3.18 36.29 11.22
C ILE A 124 4.37 37.22 11.41
N ASP A 125 4.94 37.73 10.32
CA ASP A 125 6.07 38.66 10.32
C ASP A 125 5.70 40.01 10.95
N GLU A 126 4.56 40.58 10.56
CA GLU A 126 4.03 41.82 11.14
C GLU A 126 3.76 41.70 12.64
N LEU A 127 3.13 40.60 13.07
CA LEU A 127 2.88 40.34 14.49
C LEU A 127 4.19 40.15 15.27
N ALA A 128 5.19 39.52 14.68
CA ALA A 128 6.52 39.39 15.28
C ALA A 128 7.17 40.76 15.52
N GLU A 129 7.13 41.66 14.53
CA GLU A 129 7.65 43.02 14.67
C GLU A 129 6.88 43.84 15.73
N LEU A 130 5.55 43.71 15.77
CA LEU A 130 4.71 44.39 16.76
C LEU A 130 4.98 43.92 18.20
N ILE A 131 5.25 42.62 18.38
CA ILE A 131 5.67 42.07 19.68
C ILE A 131 7.02 42.64 20.10
N ASP A 132 7.99 42.71 19.19
CA ASP A 132 9.33 43.25 19.46
C ASP A 132 9.26 44.75 19.82
N ALA A 133 8.35 45.49 19.18
CA ALA A 133 8.07 46.89 19.47
C ALA A 133 7.22 47.11 20.74
N GLN A 134 6.70 46.06 21.37
CA GLN A 134 5.75 46.11 22.49
C GLN A 134 4.49 46.95 22.20
N GLN A 135 4.12 47.07 20.92
CA GLN A 135 2.97 47.86 20.44
C GLN A 135 1.81 46.95 20.04
N ILE A 136 1.56 45.93 20.85
CA ILE A 136 0.61 44.89 20.51
C ILE A 136 -0.45 44.74 21.60
N ASP A 137 -1.71 44.66 21.17
CA ASP A 137 -2.76 44.12 22.03
C ASP A 137 -2.73 42.59 21.95
N PRO A 138 -2.41 41.87 23.05
CA PRO A 138 -2.22 40.42 23.00
C PRO A 138 -3.48 39.67 22.56
N PHE A 139 -4.66 40.20 22.85
CA PHE A 139 -5.93 39.60 22.47
C PHE A 139 -6.16 39.71 20.95
N ASP A 140 -6.06 40.91 20.39
CA ASP A 140 -6.18 41.11 18.94
C ASP A 140 -5.12 40.33 18.15
N ALA A 141 -3.88 40.26 18.67
CA ALA A 141 -2.81 39.47 18.07
C ALA A 141 -3.10 37.96 18.07
N ALA A 142 -3.59 37.43 19.19
CA ALA A 142 -4.00 36.02 19.26
C ALA A 142 -5.16 35.73 18.30
N HIS A 143 -6.07 36.68 18.12
CA HIS A 143 -7.18 36.55 17.17
C HIS A 143 -6.69 36.57 15.71
N ALA A 144 -5.77 37.48 15.37
CA ALA A 144 -5.19 37.56 14.04
C ALA A 144 -4.53 36.24 13.59
N LEU A 145 -3.89 35.52 14.52
CA LEU A 145 -3.26 34.23 14.25
C LEU A 145 -4.25 33.10 13.85
N PHE A 146 -5.56 33.30 13.93
CA PHE A 146 -6.51 32.34 13.34
C PHE A 146 -6.36 32.20 11.82
N ILE A 147 -5.99 33.29 11.13
CA ILE A 147 -5.77 33.30 9.67
C ILE A 147 -4.67 32.30 9.28
N PRO A 148 -3.44 32.37 9.84
CA PRO A 148 -2.40 31.38 9.53
C PRO A 148 -2.77 29.97 9.98
N VAL A 149 -3.48 29.79 11.10
CA VAL A 149 -3.97 28.46 11.52
C VAL A 149 -4.92 27.85 10.48
N GLU A 150 -5.86 28.63 9.93
CA GLU A 150 -6.78 28.15 8.90
C GLU A 150 -6.03 27.76 7.62
N CYS A 151 -5.07 28.58 7.18
CA CYS A 151 -4.27 28.27 6.00
C CYS A 151 -3.47 26.96 6.20
N LEU A 152 -2.80 26.81 7.34
CA LEU A 152 -2.05 25.59 7.67
C LEU A 152 -2.95 24.36 7.78
N THR A 153 -4.18 24.52 8.31
CA THR A 153 -5.18 23.44 8.36
C THR A 153 -5.60 23.02 6.95
N ARG A 154 -5.80 23.98 6.04
CA ARG A 154 -6.14 23.69 4.64
C ARG A 154 -5.01 22.94 3.92
N ILE A 155 -3.76 23.32 4.16
CA ILE A 155 -2.58 22.62 3.64
C ILE A 155 -2.52 21.18 4.19
N GLU A 156 -2.71 21.02 5.50
CA GLU A 156 -2.71 19.71 6.18
C GLU A 156 -3.79 18.78 5.61
N MET A 157 -5.02 19.28 5.44
CA MET A 157 -6.14 18.50 4.90
C MET A 157 -5.96 18.15 3.41
N ASP A 158 -5.52 19.08 2.55
CA ASP A 158 -5.26 18.78 1.14
C ASP A 158 -4.15 17.71 0.99
N GLN A 159 -3.12 17.74 1.83
CA GLN A 159 -2.11 16.70 1.85
C GLN A 159 -2.63 15.33 2.33
N LEU A 160 -3.51 15.33 3.34
CA LEU A 160 -4.17 14.11 3.82
C LEU A 160 -5.07 13.50 2.72
N ASP A 161 -5.86 14.33 2.04
CA ASP A 161 -6.76 13.88 0.97
C ASP A 161 -5.99 13.31 -0.22
N ARG A 162 -4.91 13.97 -0.64
CA ARG A 162 -4.04 13.46 -1.71
C ARG A 162 -3.41 12.10 -1.36
N ARG A 163 -3.03 11.90 -0.10
CA ARG A 163 -2.59 10.59 0.38
C ARG A 163 -3.71 9.57 0.34
N GLY A 164 -4.91 9.94 0.78
CA GLY A 164 -6.10 9.09 0.73
C GLY A 164 -6.43 8.63 -0.70
N MET A 165 -6.40 9.56 -1.65
CA MET A 165 -6.61 9.26 -3.08
C MET A 165 -5.54 8.34 -3.64
N ALA A 166 -4.25 8.62 -3.38
CA ALA A 166 -3.16 7.76 -3.82
C ALA A 166 -3.24 6.34 -3.23
N ILE A 167 -3.65 6.21 -1.96
CA ILE A 167 -3.87 4.91 -1.31
C ILE A 167 -5.04 4.17 -1.98
N ASN A 168 -6.14 4.86 -2.27
CA ASN A 168 -7.30 4.25 -2.90
C ASN A 168 -7.00 3.78 -4.33
N ASP A 169 -6.34 4.61 -5.12
CA ASP A 169 -5.94 4.29 -6.48
C ASP A 169 -4.95 3.12 -6.51
N PHE A 170 -3.94 3.14 -5.64
CA PHE A 170 -2.97 2.06 -5.53
C PHE A 170 -3.60 0.74 -5.04
N SER A 171 -4.49 0.81 -4.03
CA SER A 171 -5.25 -0.35 -3.54
C SER A 171 -6.12 -0.96 -4.64
N SER A 172 -6.81 -0.12 -5.43
CA SER A 172 -7.66 -0.58 -6.53
C SER A 172 -6.87 -1.23 -7.66
N SER A 173 -5.71 -0.67 -8.01
CA SER A 173 -4.80 -1.19 -9.05
C SER A 173 -4.16 -2.51 -8.61
N THR A 174 -3.67 -2.59 -7.37
CA THR A 174 -3.07 -3.80 -6.79
C THR A 174 -4.10 -4.93 -6.66
N ARG A 175 -5.34 -4.61 -6.24
CA ARG A 175 -6.43 -5.59 -6.15
C ARG A 175 -6.79 -6.18 -7.51
N ARG A 176 -6.83 -5.36 -8.57
CA ARG A 176 -7.07 -5.84 -9.94
C ARG A 176 -5.94 -6.74 -10.43
N HIS A 177 -4.69 -6.36 -10.22
CA HIS A 177 -3.53 -7.17 -10.65
C HIS A 177 -3.52 -8.55 -9.98
N ASN A 178 -3.76 -8.57 -8.66
CA ASN A 178 -3.79 -9.82 -7.90
C ASN A 178 -4.99 -10.71 -8.29
N GLN A 179 -6.16 -10.10 -8.55
CA GLN A 179 -7.32 -10.83 -9.07
C GLN A 179 -7.03 -11.47 -10.44
N VAL A 180 -6.40 -10.75 -11.37
CA VAL A 180 -6.07 -11.28 -12.70
C VAL A 180 -5.12 -12.48 -12.61
N LEU A 181 -4.10 -12.41 -11.75
CA LEU A 181 -3.16 -13.53 -11.53
C LEU A 181 -3.85 -14.76 -10.93
N ILE A 182 -4.70 -14.57 -9.92
CA ILE A 182 -5.43 -15.67 -9.28
C ILE A 182 -6.42 -16.32 -10.27
N TYR A 183 -7.22 -15.51 -10.98
CA TYR A 183 -8.23 -16.04 -11.90
C TYR A 183 -7.61 -16.69 -13.14
N SER A 184 -6.53 -16.14 -13.69
CA SER A 184 -5.81 -16.75 -14.82
C SER A 184 -5.18 -18.09 -14.42
N SER A 185 -4.55 -18.16 -13.26
CA SER A 185 -3.97 -19.40 -12.73
C SER A 185 -5.05 -20.46 -12.45
N LEU A 186 -6.18 -20.06 -11.86
CA LEU A 186 -7.35 -20.94 -11.67
C LEU A 186 -7.89 -21.47 -13.00
N LEU A 187 -7.99 -20.60 -14.02
CA LEU A 187 -8.48 -20.98 -15.35
C LEU A 187 -7.58 -22.01 -16.02
N ILE A 188 -6.26 -21.80 -15.97
CA ILE A 188 -5.28 -22.77 -16.49
C ILE A 188 -5.41 -24.11 -15.75
N PHE A 189 -5.61 -24.07 -14.43
CA PHE A 189 -5.79 -25.29 -13.63
C PHE A 189 -7.06 -26.06 -14.03
N VAL A 190 -8.19 -25.39 -14.22
CA VAL A 190 -9.44 -26.01 -14.68
C VAL A 190 -9.28 -26.62 -16.08
N LEU A 191 -8.61 -25.91 -17.00
CA LEU A 191 -8.31 -26.45 -18.33
C LEU A 191 -7.43 -27.71 -18.26
N GLY A 192 -6.44 -27.73 -17.36
CA GLY A 192 -5.62 -28.91 -17.10
C GLY A 192 -6.43 -30.10 -16.59
N LEU A 193 -7.37 -29.88 -15.65
CA LEU A 193 -8.27 -30.91 -15.15
C LEU A 193 -9.24 -31.44 -16.23
N LEU A 194 -9.77 -30.55 -17.07
CA LEU A 194 -10.64 -30.93 -18.18
C LEU A 194 -9.91 -31.78 -19.21
N PHE A 195 -8.68 -31.38 -19.56
CA PHE A 195 -7.82 -32.16 -20.44
C PHE A 195 -7.54 -33.55 -19.86
N TRP A 196 -7.20 -33.62 -18.57
CA TRP A 196 -7.00 -34.87 -17.87
C TRP A 196 -8.23 -35.78 -17.92
N ALA A 197 -9.40 -35.24 -17.56
CA ALA A 197 -10.66 -35.99 -17.54
C ALA A 197 -11.06 -36.47 -18.95
N MET A 198 -10.86 -35.64 -19.97
CA MET A 198 -11.13 -36.02 -21.37
C MET A 198 -10.20 -37.15 -21.83
N HIS A 199 -8.90 -37.03 -21.54
CA HIS A 199 -7.89 -38.01 -21.90
C HIS A 199 -8.14 -39.36 -21.20
N GLU A 200 -8.52 -39.33 -19.92
CA GLU A 200 -8.89 -40.54 -19.19
C GLU A 200 -10.17 -41.19 -19.76
N ARG A 201 -11.17 -40.40 -20.15
CA ARG A 201 -12.38 -40.90 -20.81
C ARG A 201 -12.07 -41.55 -22.16
N GLN A 202 -11.16 -40.98 -22.96
CA GLN A 202 -10.71 -41.60 -24.21
C GLN A 202 -10.08 -42.97 -23.96
N LEU A 203 -9.18 -43.08 -22.98
CA LEU A 203 -8.53 -44.34 -22.62
C LEU A 203 -9.53 -45.42 -22.18
N ARG A 204 -10.54 -45.05 -21.37
CA ARG A 204 -11.59 -45.99 -20.95
C ARG A 204 -12.45 -46.47 -22.11
N ARG A 205 -12.67 -45.66 -23.15
CA ARG A 205 -13.42 -46.06 -24.36
C ARG A 205 -12.62 -47.03 -25.22
N THR A 206 -11.32 -46.79 -25.41
CA THR A 206 -10.44 -47.70 -26.17
C THR A 206 -10.24 -49.05 -25.49
N HIS A 207 -10.27 -49.12 -24.15
CA HIS A 207 -10.22 -50.39 -23.41
C HIS A 207 -11.52 -51.18 -23.41
N ARG A 208 -12.65 -50.57 -23.77
CA ARG A 208 -13.97 -51.23 -23.79
C ARG A 208 -14.31 -51.88 -25.14
N TYR A 209 -13.50 -51.62 -26.16
CA TYR A 209 -13.69 -52.08 -27.55
C TYR A 209 -12.64 -53.12 -28.01
N ARG A 210 -11.82 -53.63 -27.08
CA ARG A 210 -10.81 -54.67 -27.30
C ARG A 210 -10.99 -55.77 -26.26
#